data_AF-A0A6P0VAP0-F1
#
_entry.id   AF-A0A6P0VAP0-F1
#
_cell.length_a   1.000
_cell.length_b   1.000
_cell.length_c   1.000
_cell.angle_alpha   90.00
_cell.angle_beta   90.00
_cell.angle_gamma   90.00
#
_symmetry.space_group_name_H-M   'P 1'
#
loop_
_entity.id
_entity.type
_entity.pdbx_description
1 polymer ?
#
loop_
_entity_poly.entity_id
_entity_poly.type
_entity_poly.pdbx_seq_one_letter_code
_entity_poly.pdbx_strand_id
1 'polypeptide(L)'
;YRNKPGFIYLIHAQETDRYKIGLTTRSVEARFAELNSSQSPFPLELIDWFETDNVTEDEKYFHEKYSAYRVHGEWFGAIRWLETDAR
;
A
#
# COMPACT_ATOMS: atom_id res chain seq x y z
N TYR A 1 22.71 -3.68 -5.52
CA TYR A 1 21.27 -3.96 -5.34
C TYR A 1 20.61 -3.87 -6.71
N ARG A 2 19.69 -4.78 -7.06
CA ARG A 2 19.19 -4.90 -8.44
C ARG A 2 17.94 -4.02 -8.57
N ASN A 3 18.09 -2.84 -9.18
CA ASN A 3 16.97 -1.97 -9.53
C ASN A 3 16.02 -2.75 -10.44
N LYS A 4 14.73 -2.74 -10.11
CA LYS A 4 13.69 -3.42 -10.87
C LYS A 4 12.49 -2.49 -11.02
N PRO A 5 11.99 -2.30 -12.24
CA PRO A 5 10.77 -1.58 -12.45
C PRO A 5 9.58 -2.36 -11.87
N GLY A 6 8.55 -1.62 -11.48
CA GLY A 6 7.32 -2.18 -10.91
C GLY A 6 6.39 -1.07 -10.43
N PHE A 7 5.46 -1.44 -9.56
CA PHE A 7 4.46 -0.53 -9.02
C PHE A 7 4.49 -0.56 -7.51
N ILE A 8 4.32 0.62 -6.93
CA ILE A 8 3.97 0.80 -5.51
C ILE A 8 2.47 1.03 -5.45
N TYR A 9 1.80 0.41 -4.49
CA TYR A 9 0.38 0.59 -4.25
C TYR A 9 0.09 0.90 -2.79
N LEU A 10 -1.01 1.62 -2.60
CA LEU A 10 -1.65 1.87 -1.32
C LEU A 10 -3.05 1.25 -1.34
N ILE A 11 -3.31 0.37 -0.38
CA ILE A 11 -4.64 -0.21 -0.17
C ILE A 11 -5.16 0.10 1.22
N HIS A 12 -6.48 0.19 1.35
CA HIS A 12 -7.20 0.37 2.61
C HIS A 12 -8.04 -0.88 2.91
N ALA A 13 -8.00 -1.36 4.15
CA ALA A 13 -8.95 -2.37 4.62
C ALA A 13 -10.17 -1.66 5.20
N GLN A 14 -11.27 -1.63 4.44
CA GLN A 14 -12.37 -0.65 4.59
C GLN A 14 -13.06 -0.62 5.96
N GLU A 15 -13.05 -1.71 6.71
CA GLU A 15 -13.65 -1.79 8.07
C GLU A 15 -12.64 -1.50 9.19
N THR A 16 -11.48 -0.97 8.83
CA THR A 16 -10.37 -0.71 9.76
C THR A 16 -9.66 0.59 9.42
N ASP A 17 -8.95 1.15 10.38
CA ASP A 17 -8.03 2.27 10.15
C ASP A 17 -6.66 1.78 9.66
N ARG A 18 -6.62 0.77 8.78
CA ARG A 18 -5.38 0.13 8.33
C ARG A 18 -5.17 0.27 6.85
N TYR A 19 -4.00 0.80 6.52
CA TYR A 19 -3.52 0.97 5.17
C TYR A 19 -2.30 0.08 4.94
N LYS A 20 -2.13 -0.46 3.75
CA LYS A 20 -0.94 -1.23 3.38
C LYS A 20 -0.24 -0.57 2.21
N ILE A 21 1.06 -0.36 2.38
CA ILE A 21 1.97 0.04 1.31
C ILE A 21 2.69 -1.21 0.86
N GLY A 22 2.52 -1.60 -0.40
CA GLY A 22 3.18 -2.76 -0.96
C GLY A 22 3.67 -2.52 -2.37
N LEU A 23 4.42 -3.50 -2.88
CA LEU A 23 4.96 -3.49 -4.22
C LEU A 23 4.49 -4.67 -5.07
N THR A 24 4.57 -4.50 -6.38
CA THR A 24 4.39 -5.58 -7.37
C THR A 24 5.24 -5.33 -8.61
N THR A 25 5.81 -6.38 -9.19
CA THR A 25 6.49 -6.31 -10.51
C THR A 25 5.60 -6.78 -11.65
N ARG A 26 4.31 -6.98 -11.36
CA ARG A 26 3.25 -7.36 -12.31
C ARG A 26 2.11 -6.34 -12.22
N SER A 27 0.98 -6.58 -12.88
CA SER A 27 -0.20 -5.71 -12.79
C SER A 27 -0.67 -5.49 -11.34
N VAL A 28 -1.01 -4.24 -11.02
CA VAL A 28 -1.57 -3.82 -9.72
C VAL A 28 -2.93 -4.45 -9.50
N GLU A 29 -3.78 -4.46 -10.52
CA GLU A 29 -5.14 -5.02 -10.49
C GLU A 29 -5.10 -6.51 -10.17
N ALA A 30 -4.21 -7.25 -10.82
CA ALA A 30 -4.07 -8.67 -10.60
C ALA A 30 -3.45 -9.00 -9.24
N ARG A 31 -2.64 -8.09 -8.65
CA ARG A 31 -2.15 -8.21 -7.27
C ARG A 31 -3.25 -7.89 -6.26
N PHE A 32 -4.00 -6.83 -6.50
CA PHE A 32 -5.12 -6.42 -5.68
C PHE A 32 -6.21 -7.49 -5.61
N ALA A 33 -6.57 -8.11 -6.74
CA ALA A 33 -7.54 -9.21 -6.78
C ALA A 33 -7.09 -10.45 -5.96
N GLU A 34 -5.79 -10.79 -6.02
CA GLU A 34 -5.21 -11.86 -5.20
C GLU A 34 -5.28 -11.53 -3.70
N LEU A 35 -4.93 -10.29 -3.34
CA LEU A 35 -4.96 -9.82 -1.95
C LEU A 35 -6.39 -9.87 -1.38
N ASN A 36 -7.35 -9.35 -2.15
CA ASN A 36 -8.75 -9.26 -1.72
C ASN A 36 -9.45 -10.62 -1.65
N SER A 37 -8.99 -11.62 -2.41
CA SER A 37 -9.59 -12.97 -2.42
C SER A 37 -9.02 -13.91 -1.36
N SER A 38 -7.78 -13.71 -0.92
CA SER A 38 -7.05 -14.74 -0.16
C SER A 38 -6.29 -14.26 1.08
N GLN A 39 -6.00 -12.96 1.19
CA GLN A 39 -5.02 -12.45 2.18
C GLN A 39 -5.59 -11.41 3.15
N SER A 40 -6.85 -11.01 3.01
CA SER A 40 -7.53 -10.08 3.93
C SER A 40 -8.87 -10.64 4.41
N PRO A 41 -9.16 -10.59 5.73
CA PRO A 41 -10.49 -10.90 6.26
C PRO A 41 -11.49 -9.76 6.02
N PHE A 42 -11.03 -8.58 5.60
CA PHE A 42 -11.85 -7.41 5.31
C PHE A 42 -11.79 -7.04 3.83
N PRO A 43 -12.86 -6.44 3.26
CA PRO A 43 -12.81 -5.85 1.93
C PRO A 43 -11.65 -4.86 1.79
N LEU A 44 -10.87 -5.02 0.73
CA LEU A 44 -9.79 -4.11 0.38
C LEU A 44 -10.28 -3.11 -0.66
N GLU A 45 -9.76 -1.90 -0.56
CA GLU A 45 -9.91 -0.83 -1.54
C GLU A 45 -8.54 -0.40 -2.04
N LEU A 46 -8.37 -0.28 -3.36
CA LEU A 46 -7.16 0.27 -3.95
C LEU A 46 -7.28 1.79 -3.95
N ILE A 47 -6.49 2.44 -3.10
CA ILE A 47 -6.54 3.90 -2.91
C ILE A 47 -5.72 4.60 -3.99
N ASP A 48 -4.49 4.16 -4.20
CA ASP A 48 -3.58 4.77 -5.18
C ASP A 48 -2.47 3.79 -5.58
N TRP A 49 -1.84 4.05 -6.72
CA TRP A 49 -0.65 3.34 -7.17
C TRP A 49 0.12 4.16 -8.20
N PHE A 50 1.42 3.91 -8.31
CA PHE A 50 2.26 4.52 -9.34
C PHE A 50 3.36 3.56 -9.79
N GLU A 51 3.86 3.79 -11.01
CA GLU A 51 4.98 3.06 -11.59
C GLU A 51 6.32 3.66 -11.17
N THR A 52 7.31 2.82 -10.94
CA THR A 52 8.69 3.21 -10.59
C THR A 52 9.71 2.28 -11.23
N ASP A 53 10.88 2.83 -11.57
CA ASP A 53 12.03 2.08 -12.05
C ASP A 53 12.76 1.30 -10.94
N ASN A 54 12.53 1.66 -9.66
CA ASN A 54 13.19 1.05 -8.52
C ASN A 54 12.25 0.70 -7.39
N VAL A 55 11.38 -0.28 -7.66
CA VAL A 55 10.27 -0.64 -6.77
C VAL A 55 10.71 -1.05 -5.36
N THR A 56 11.89 -1.66 -5.20
CA THR A 56 12.38 -2.08 -3.88
C THR A 56 12.91 -0.91 -3.06
N GLU A 57 13.60 0.05 -3.68
CA GLU A 57 14.09 1.24 -2.96
C GLU A 57 12.95 2.17 -2.61
N ASP A 58 11.99 2.36 -3.52
CA ASP A 58 10.84 3.22 -3.28
C ASP A 58 9.92 2.67 -2.19
N GLU A 59 9.62 1.36 -2.22
CA GLU A 59 8.83 0.74 -1.15
C GLU A 59 9.49 0.94 0.21
N LYS A 60 10.80 0.65 0.30
CA LYS A 60 11.58 0.88 1.51
C LYS A 60 11.54 2.34 1.95
N TYR A 61 11.69 3.29 1.02
CA TYR A 61 11.63 4.71 1.31
C TYR A 61 10.27 5.11 1.91
N PHE A 62 9.15 4.67 1.32
CA PHE A 62 7.81 4.99 1.86
C PHE A 62 7.58 4.32 3.22
N HIS A 63 8.05 3.10 3.38
CA HIS A 63 8.04 2.36 4.64
C HIS A 63 8.81 3.07 5.75
N GLU A 64 9.97 3.64 5.45
CA GLU A 64 10.77 4.45 6.38
C GLU A 64 10.11 5.80 6.65
N LYS A 65 9.65 6.49 5.59
CA LYS A 65 8.98 7.79 5.66
C LYS A 65 7.74 7.77 6.55
N TYR A 66 6.94 6.70 6.48
CA TYR A 66 5.71 6.53 7.27
C TYR A 66 5.89 5.58 8.46
N SER A 67 7.13 5.27 8.85
CA SER A 67 7.43 4.33 9.94
C SER A 67 6.76 4.71 11.26
N ALA A 68 6.53 5.99 11.53
CA ALA A 68 5.81 6.49 12.71
C ALA A 68 4.35 5.98 12.80
N TYR A 69 3.74 5.64 11.67
CA TYR A 69 2.38 5.10 11.58
C TYR A 69 2.35 3.58 11.43
N ARG A 70 3.52 2.91 11.38
CA ARG A 70 3.58 1.46 11.15
C ARG A 70 2.98 0.72 12.33
N VAL A 71 1.95 -0.10 12.05
CA VAL A 71 1.30 -0.96 13.03
C VAL A 71 1.95 -2.34 13.05
N HIS A 72 2.11 -2.96 11.87
CA HIS A 72 2.74 -4.28 11.76
C HIS A 72 3.18 -4.56 10.32
N GLY A 73 4.47 -4.85 10.13
CA GLY A 73 5.03 -5.15 8.81
C GLY A 73 4.75 -4.03 7.80
N GLU A 74 3.98 -4.36 6.76
CA GLU A 74 3.59 -3.48 5.66
C GLU A 74 2.29 -2.68 5.96
N TRP A 75 1.71 -2.84 7.16
CA TRP A 75 0.48 -2.18 7.56
C TRP A 75 0.72 -0.96 8.45
N PHE A 76 0.04 0.12 8.14
CA PHE A 76 0.11 1.44 8.75
C PHE A 76 -1.27 1.85 9.25
N GLY A 77 -1.32 2.57 10.36
CA GLY A 77 -2.55 3.14 10.91
C GLY A 77 -3.03 4.33 10.08
N ALA A 78 -4.25 4.80 10.35
CA ALA A 78 -4.81 5.98 9.70
C ALA A 78 -3.82 7.14 9.72
N ILE A 79 -3.39 7.49 8.52
CA ILE A 79 -2.70 8.74 8.22
C ILE A 79 -3.81 9.77 8.35
N ARG A 80 -3.80 10.56 9.43
CA ARG A 80 -4.90 11.45 9.90
C ARG A 80 -5.19 12.65 8.95
N TRP A 81 -5.11 12.43 7.64
CA TRP A 81 -5.14 13.44 6.58
C TRP A 81 -6.33 13.29 5.62
N LEU A 82 -7.12 12.21 5.68
CA LEU A 82 -8.27 12.00 4.78
C LEU A 82 -9.60 12.60 5.27
N GLU A 83 -9.67 13.13 6.50
CA GLU A 83 -10.91 13.70 7.04
C GLU A 83 -11.12 15.20 6.70
N THR A 84 -10.19 15.86 6.03
CA THR A 84 -10.26 17.34 5.85
C THR A 84 -10.89 17.80 4.53
N ASP A 85 -11.08 16.91 3.54
CA ASP A 85 -11.60 17.29 2.21
C ASP A 85 -12.97 16.69 1.87
N ALA A 86 -13.76 16.33 2.88
CA ALA A 86 -15.16 15.91 2.71
C ALA A 86 -16.15 16.87 3.39
N ARG A 87 -16.07 18.17 3.06
CA ARG A 87 -17.12 19.15 3.35
C ARG A 87 -17.37 20.09 2.18
#